data_AF-F9VQQ6-F1
#
_entry.id   AF-F9VQQ6-F1
#
_cell.length_a   1.000
_cell.length_b   1.000
_cell.length_c   1.000
_cell.angle_alpha   90.00
_cell.angle_beta   90.00
_cell.angle_gamma   90.00
#
_symmetry.space_group_name_H-M   'P 1'
#
loop_
_entity.id
_entity.type
_entity.pdbx_description
1 polymer ?
#
loop_
_entity_poly.entity_id
_entity_poly.type
_entity_poly.pdbx_seq_one_letter_code
_entity_poly.pdbx_strand_id
1 'polypeptide(L)'
;MVSAAPAHAADPAWNGVYSLKRFAASKTGTSLAARQAEPDFSDDYTFTTSCDGGTCVATVIDGPKPANPTLPQPPRYTWEAGSWVHRYDWQWDCWQGAGVPKVWRPATSVATYAPQGDGTLKGVWRTTIDGGPCDGTVVMNVAAYPVTPPAPGWNLS
;
A
#
# COMPACT_ATOMS: atom_id res chain seq x y z
N MET A 1 -6.38 -15.06 42.80
CA MET A 1 -5.50 -14.41 41.80
C MET A 1 -6.14 -14.63 40.44
N VAL A 2 -6.50 -13.56 39.74
CA VAL A 2 -7.07 -13.65 38.38
C VAL A 2 -5.90 -13.68 37.40
N SER A 3 -5.69 -14.81 36.73
CA SER A 3 -4.74 -14.90 35.63
C SER A 3 -5.30 -14.11 34.44
N ALA A 4 -4.62 -13.04 34.06
CA ALA A 4 -4.83 -12.42 32.76
C ALA A 4 -4.38 -13.42 31.69
N ALA A 5 -5.32 -13.86 30.84
CA ALA A 5 -4.96 -14.56 29.61
C ALA A 5 -4.04 -13.65 28.78
N PRO A 6 -3.02 -14.19 28.10
CA PRO A 6 -2.22 -13.38 27.20
C PRO A 6 -3.16 -12.76 26.17
N ALA A 7 -3.05 -11.45 25.95
CA ALA A 7 -3.66 -10.85 24.78
C ALA A 7 -3.13 -11.63 23.57
N HIS A 8 -4.01 -12.33 22.86
CA HIS A 8 -3.66 -12.87 21.55
C HIS A 8 -3.18 -11.66 20.73
N ALA A 9 -1.87 -11.54 20.54
CA ALA A 9 -1.32 -10.63 19.55
C ALA A 9 -2.05 -10.99 18.24
N ALA A 10 -2.78 -10.03 17.68
CA ALA A 10 -3.48 -10.21 16.42
C ALA A 10 -2.48 -10.87 15.45
N ASP A 11 -2.88 -12.01 14.86
CA ASP A 11 -2.03 -12.74 13.93
C ASP A 11 -1.54 -11.75 12.87
N PRO A 12 -0.24 -11.42 12.82
CA PRO A 12 0.30 -10.40 11.94
C PRO A 12 0.44 -11.00 10.56
N ALA A 13 -0.61 -11.61 10.03
CA ALA A 13 -0.60 -12.35 8.79
C ALA A 13 -1.55 -11.69 7.81
N TRP A 14 -0.98 -10.95 6.84
CA TRP A 14 -1.72 -10.36 5.75
C TRP A 14 -1.74 -11.37 4.60
N ASN A 15 -2.83 -12.14 4.51
CA ASN A 15 -2.96 -13.27 3.60
C ASN A 15 -4.30 -13.25 2.85
N GLY A 16 -4.27 -13.64 1.58
CA GLY A 16 -5.46 -13.71 0.74
C GLY A 16 -5.63 -12.47 -0.14
N VAL A 17 -6.83 -12.30 -0.70
CA VAL A 17 -7.12 -11.24 -1.67
C VAL A 17 -7.60 -9.99 -0.95
N TYR A 18 -6.98 -8.85 -1.24
CA TYR A 18 -7.34 -7.56 -0.69
C TYR A 18 -7.47 -6.50 -1.78
N SER A 19 -8.53 -5.69 -1.70
CA SER A 19 -8.68 -4.49 -2.50
C SER A 19 -7.93 -3.33 -1.85
N LEU A 20 -6.82 -2.91 -2.44
CA LEU A 20 -5.99 -1.80 -1.94
C LEU A 20 -6.51 -0.49 -2.50
N LYS A 21 -7.20 0.28 -1.65
CA LYS A 21 -7.71 1.62 -1.97
C LYS A 21 -6.68 2.69 -1.61
N ARG A 22 -6.47 3.61 -2.56
CA ARG A 22 -5.65 4.82 -2.41
C ARG A 22 -6.57 6.03 -2.48
N PHE A 23 -6.55 6.87 -1.44
CA PHE A 23 -7.44 8.03 -1.33
C PHE A 23 -6.84 9.28 -1.99
N ALA A 24 -6.49 9.16 -3.27
CA ALA A 24 -5.77 10.20 -4.02
C ALA A 24 -6.55 11.51 -4.16
N ALA A 25 -7.89 11.48 -4.11
CA ALA A 25 -8.71 12.69 -4.17
C ALA A 25 -8.53 13.62 -2.97
N SER A 26 -8.03 13.07 -1.85
CA SER A 26 -7.79 13.79 -0.60
C SER A 26 -6.31 13.89 -0.24
N LYS A 27 -5.42 13.67 -1.23
CA LYS A 27 -3.97 13.76 -0.99
C LYS A 27 -3.54 15.17 -0.62
N THR A 28 -2.48 15.25 0.16
CA THR A 28 -1.88 16.48 0.66
C THR A 28 -0.36 16.44 0.48
N GLY A 29 0.32 17.53 0.79
CA GLY A 29 1.79 17.60 0.73
C GLY A 29 2.30 18.89 0.11
N THR A 30 3.62 18.99 0.02
CA THR A 30 4.30 20.20 -0.46
C THR A 30 4.53 20.19 -1.97
N SER A 31 4.52 19.02 -2.60
CA SER A 31 4.77 18.86 -4.04
C SER A 31 3.65 19.45 -4.90
N LEU A 32 3.98 19.89 -6.11
CA LEU A 32 3.00 20.18 -7.15
C LEU A 32 2.06 18.98 -7.38
N ALA A 33 2.59 17.76 -7.35
CA ALA A 33 1.82 16.53 -7.55
C ALA A 33 0.72 16.34 -6.49
N ALA A 34 0.93 16.82 -5.26
CA ALA A 34 -0.07 16.73 -4.19
C ALA A 34 -1.28 17.65 -4.43
N ARG A 35 -1.15 18.65 -5.29
CA ARG A 35 -2.21 19.63 -5.59
C ARG A 35 -3.03 19.26 -6.82
N GLN A 36 -2.63 18.21 -7.54
CA GLN A 36 -3.30 17.76 -8.75
C GLN A 36 -4.52 16.93 -8.41
N ALA A 37 -5.65 17.24 -9.04
CA ALA A 37 -6.87 16.46 -8.86
C ALA A 37 -6.69 15.07 -9.48
N GLU A 38 -6.88 14.03 -8.65
CA GLU A 38 -6.84 12.63 -9.04
C GLU A 38 -7.98 11.91 -8.32
N PRO A 39 -8.76 11.04 -8.99
CA PRO A 39 -9.78 10.25 -8.31
C PRO A 39 -9.14 9.21 -7.39
N ASP A 40 -9.88 8.80 -6.36
CA ASP A 40 -9.53 7.59 -5.62
C ASP A 40 -9.51 6.38 -6.57
N PHE A 41 -8.62 5.42 -6.29
CA PHE A 41 -8.51 4.21 -7.08
C PHE A 41 -8.20 2.99 -6.21
N SER A 42 -8.54 1.82 -6.71
CA SER A 42 -8.32 0.55 -6.04
C SER A 42 -7.95 -0.55 -7.03
N ASP A 43 -7.11 -1.47 -6.58
CA ASP A 43 -6.75 -2.68 -7.29
C ASP A 43 -6.75 -3.85 -6.31
N ASP A 44 -7.07 -5.04 -6.80
CA ASP A 44 -7.07 -6.26 -6.00
C ASP A 44 -5.72 -6.98 -6.12
N TYR A 45 -5.16 -7.36 -4.97
CA TYR A 45 -3.89 -8.08 -4.88
C TYR A 45 -4.01 -9.27 -3.96
N THR A 46 -3.26 -10.34 -4.27
CA THR A 46 -3.15 -11.51 -3.41
C THR A 46 -1.88 -11.43 -2.58
N PHE A 47 -1.99 -11.57 -1.27
CA PHE A 47 -0.88 -11.54 -0.33
C PHE A 47 -0.60 -12.93 0.26
N THR A 48 0.68 -13.17 0.53
CA THR A 48 1.14 -14.25 1.39
C THR A 48 2.16 -13.72 2.40
N THR A 49 2.09 -14.17 3.64
CA THR A 49 2.98 -13.78 4.73
C THR A 49 3.90 -14.92 5.12
N SER A 50 5.19 -14.65 5.27
CA SER A 50 6.14 -15.55 5.95
C SER A 50 6.73 -14.85 7.18
N CYS A 51 6.85 -15.58 8.29
CA CYS A 51 7.39 -15.09 9.56
C CYS A 51 8.63 -15.90 9.95
N ASP A 52 9.71 -15.68 9.22
CA ASP A 52 10.99 -16.37 9.43
C ASP A 52 11.94 -15.49 10.24
N GLY A 53 12.74 -16.08 11.14
CA GLY A 53 13.81 -15.37 11.84
C GLY A 53 13.35 -14.20 12.74
N GLY A 54 12.10 -14.20 13.20
CA GLY A 54 11.56 -13.19 14.11
C GLY A 54 11.02 -11.92 13.43
N THR A 55 10.92 -11.91 12.10
CA THR A 55 10.28 -10.81 11.33
C THR A 55 9.27 -11.39 10.36
N CYS A 56 8.10 -10.76 10.25
CA CYS A 56 7.09 -11.14 9.26
C CYS A 56 7.17 -10.26 8.02
N VAL A 57 7.05 -10.88 6.84
CA VAL A 57 7.01 -10.20 5.54
C VAL A 57 5.79 -10.66 4.76
N ALA A 58 4.88 -9.72 4.48
CA ALA A 58 3.78 -9.92 3.54
C ALA A 58 4.24 -9.57 2.13
N THR A 59 4.09 -10.51 1.20
CA THR A 59 4.49 -10.39 -0.21
C THR A 59 3.26 -10.45 -1.09
N VAL A 60 3.16 -9.51 -2.04
CA VAL A 60 2.16 -9.58 -3.11
C VAL A 60 2.59 -10.63 -4.12
N ILE A 61 1.74 -11.62 -4.37
CA ILE A 61 2.01 -12.74 -5.28
C ILE A 61 1.14 -12.75 -6.53
N ASP A 62 0.07 -11.96 -6.56
CA ASP A 62 -0.80 -11.78 -7.72
C ASP A 62 -1.50 -10.40 -7.70
N GLY A 63 -1.93 -9.93 -8.87
CA GLY A 63 -2.61 -8.65 -9.08
C GLY A 63 -2.02 -7.81 -10.23
N PRO A 64 -2.54 -6.59 -10.47
CA PRO A 64 -2.11 -5.74 -11.57
C PRO A 64 -0.64 -5.32 -11.47
N LYS A 65 0.09 -5.42 -12.58
CA LYS A 65 1.46 -4.91 -12.67
C LYS A 65 1.45 -3.38 -12.76
N PRO A 66 2.36 -2.68 -12.07
CA PRO A 66 2.43 -1.23 -12.17
C PRO A 66 2.77 -0.77 -13.59
N ALA A 67 2.11 0.31 -14.04
CA ALA A 67 2.43 0.94 -15.32
C ALA A 67 3.83 1.58 -15.32
N ASN A 68 4.33 1.97 -14.15
CA ASN A 68 5.67 2.51 -13.99
C ASN A 68 6.67 1.37 -13.73
N PRO A 69 7.56 1.05 -14.69
CA PRO A 69 8.46 -0.09 -14.59
C PRO A 69 9.60 0.10 -13.57
N THR A 70 9.74 1.29 -12.99
CA THR A 70 10.77 1.57 -11.97
C THR A 70 10.36 1.17 -10.56
N LEU A 71 9.08 0.82 -10.35
CA LEU A 71 8.60 0.31 -9.08
C LEU A 71 9.15 -1.11 -8.84
N PRO A 72 9.73 -1.39 -7.66
CA PRO A 72 10.23 -2.72 -7.37
C PRO A 72 9.10 -3.74 -7.30
N GLN A 73 9.41 -4.97 -7.74
CA GLN A 73 8.47 -6.10 -7.76
C GLN A 73 9.13 -7.36 -7.18
N PRO A 74 8.39 -8.21 -6.46
CA PRO A 74 7.04 -7.94 -5.95
C PRO A 74 7.05 -6.91 -4.80
N PRO A 75 5.96 -6.18 -4.57
CA PRO A 75 5.79 -5.40 -3.34
C PRO A 75 5.92 -6.28 -2.09
N ARG A 76 6.67 -5.80 -1.10
CA ARG A 76 6.94 -6.48 0.17
C ARG A 76 6.75 -5.55 1.35
N TYR A 77 5.96 -5.98 2.32
CA TYR A 77 5.63 -5.24 3.52
C TYR A 77 6.23 -5.95 4.72
N THR A 78 7.06 -5.27 5.49
CA THR A 78 7.68 -5.81 6.71
C THR A 78 6.83 -5.43 7.91
N TRP A 79 6.63 -6.36 8.84
CA TRP A 79 5.92 -6.09 10.09
C TRP A 79 6.81 -5.29 11.04
N GLU A 80 6.38 -4.08 11.40
CA GLU A 80 7.11 -3.16 12.26
C GLU A 80 6.13 -2.45 13.19
N ALA A 81 6.35 -2.56 14.51
CA ALA A 81 5.63 -1.81 15.54
C ALA A 81 4.09 -1.80 15.40
N GLY A 82 3.48 -2.94 15.02
CA GLY A 82 2.03 -3.05 14.86
C GLY A 82 1.50 -2.64 13.49
N SER A 83 2.37 -2.43 12.50
CA SER A 83 2.00 -2.06 11.14
C SER A 83 2.82 -2.79 10.09
N TRP A 84 2.21 -3.04 8.94
CA TRP A 84 2.88 -3.46 7.74
C TRP A 84 3.50 -2.28 7.02
N VAL A 85 4.80 -2.33 6.72
CA VAL A 85 5.52 -1.21 6.13
C VAL A 85 6.22 -1.63 4.85
N HIS A 86 5.91 -0.94 3.75
CA HIS A 86 6.60 -1.07 2.48
C HIS A 86 7.39 0.20 2.19
N ARG A 87 8.72 0.06 2.06
CA ARG A 87 9.63 1.13 1.69
C ARG A 87 10.26 0.82 0.35
N TYR A 88 10.31 1.79 -0.54
CA TYR A 88 10.85 1.59 -1.88
C TYR A 88 11.25 2.90 -2.55
N ASP A 89 12.26 2.80 -3.41
CA ASP A 89 12.68 3.86 -4.31
C ASP A 89 12.14 3.59 -5.72
N TRP A 90 11.82 4.66 -6.44
CA TRP A 90 11.29 4.61 -7.80
C TRP A 90 11.48 5.96 -8.52
N GLN A 91 11.04 6.05 -9.78
CA GLN A 91 11.03 7.30 -10.52
C GLN A 91 9.62 7.87 -10.58
N TRP A 92 9.40 9.04 -10.00
CA TRP A 92 8.16 9.80 -10.11
C TRP A 92 8.03 10.41 -11.51
N ASP A 93 6.91 10.13 -12.18
CA ASP A 93 6.53 10.77 -13.44
C ASP A 93 5.88 12.13 -13.17
N CYS A 94 6.67 13.21 -13.16
CA CYS A 94 6.16 14.54 -12.82
C CYS A 94 5.31 15.11 -13.97
N TRP A 95 3.99 15.04 -13.82
CA TRP A 95 3.05 15.79 -14.64
C TRP A 95 3.02 17.26 -14.19
N GLN A 96 3.10 18.17 -15.16
CA GLN A 96 3.18 19.62 -14.89
C GLN A 96 2.03 20.41 -15.53
N GLY A 97 1.11 19.73 -16.21
CA GLY A 97 0.08 20.36 -17.04
C GLY A 97 0.05 19.78 -18.45
N ALA A 98 -1.07 20.00 -19.13
CA ALA A 98 -1.20 19.64 -20.54
C ALA A 98 -0.18 20.42 -21.39
N GLY A 99 0.43 19.76 -22.38
CA GLY A 99 1.42 20.37 -23.28
C GLY A 99 2.83 20.54 -22.69
N VAL A 100 3.03 20.27 -21.40
CA VAL A 100 4.36 20.29 -20.79
C VAL A 100 4.92 18.87 -20.77
N PRO A 101 6.14 18.64 -21.31
CA PRO A 101 6.78 17.33 -21.24
C PRO A 101 6.90 16.86 -19.80
N LYS A 102 6.56 15.59 -19.56
CA LYS A 102 6.73 14.99 -18.25
C LYS A 102 8.20 14.79 -17.94
N VAL A 103 8.53 14.84 -16.65
CA VAL A 103 9.90 14.76 -16.19
C VAL A 103 10.02 13.73 -15.08
N TRP A 104 10.94 12.78 -15.25
CA TRP A 104 11.21 11.76 -14.25
C TRP A 104 12.10 12.30 -13.12
N ARG A 105 11.75 11.97 -11.88
CA ARG A 105 12.53 12.32 -10.69
C ARG A 105 12.67 11.15 -9.74
N PRO A 106 13.83 10.97 -9.08
CA PRO A 106 13.94 10.03 -7.98
C PRO A 106 12.88 10.32 -6.90
N ALA A 107 12.31 9.26 -6.35
CA ALA A 107 11.37 9.36 -5.25
C ALA A 107 11.48 8.16 -4.32
N THR A 108 11.29 8.40 -3.03
CA THR A 108 11.20 7.38 -2.00
C THR A 108 9.80 7.37 -1.41
N SER A 109 9.19 6.19 -1.34
CA SER A 109 7.86 5.98 -0.79
C SER A 109 7.90 5.09 0.45
N VAL A 110 7.00 5.39 1.38
CA VAL A 110 6.69 4.58 2.55
C VAL A 110 5.18 4.41 2.62
N ALA A 111 4.70 3.17 2.53
CA ALA A 111 3.31 2.80 2.78
C ALA A 111 3.20 2.07 4.12
N THR A 112 2.28 2.49 4.98
CA THR A 112 1.95 1.81 6.23
C THR A 112 0.53 1.29 6.20
N TYR A 113 0.31 0.11 6.78
CA TYR A 113 -1.01 -0.50 6.96
C TYR A 113 -1.10 -1.15 8.34
N ALA A 114 -1.93 -0.58 9.21
CA ALA A 114 -2.25 -1.12 10.52
C ALA A 114 -3.52 -1.99 10.42
N PRO A 115 -3.49 -3.25 10.90
CA PRO A 115 -4.69 -4.08 11.01
C PRO A 115 -5.78 -3.44 11.87
N GLN A 116 -7.03 -3.66 11.48
CA GLN A 116 -8.23 -3.22 12.20
C GLN A 116 -8.99 -4.45 12.72
N GLY A 117 -9.88 -4.26 13.70
CA GLY A 117 -10.67 -5.36 14.29
C GLY A 117 -11.69 -6.00 13.34
N ASP A 118 -12.01 -5.36 12.22
CA ASP A 118 -12.94 -5.84 11.18
C ASP A 118 -12.22 -6.54 10.01
N GLY A 119 -10.91 -6.80 10.13
CA GLY A 119 -10.10 -7.43 9.10
C GLY A 119 -9.63 -6.48 7.99
N THR A 120 -10.06 -5.21 8.00
CA THR A 120 -9.47 -4.18 7.13
C THR A 120 -8.09 -3.77 7.63
N LEU A 121 -7.32 -3.14 6.75
CA LEU A 121 -6.11 -2.43 7.15
C LEU A 121 -6.24 -0.96 6.75
N LYS A 122 -5.69 -0.06 7.56
CA LYS A 122 -5.68 1.39 7.29
C LYS A 122 -4.29 1.95 7.51
N GLY A 123 -3.91 2.98 6.75
CA GLY A 123 -2.70 3.72 7.03
C GLY A 123 -2.44 4.83 6.02
N VAL A 124 -1.16 5.09 5.78
CA VAL A 124 -0.71 6.25 5.00
C VAL A 124 0.32 5.81 3.97
N TRP A 125 0.19 6.36 2.76
CA TRP A 125 1.25 6.34 1.77
C TRP A 125 1.86 7.73 1.66
N ARG A 126 3.16 7.83 1.93
CA ARG A 126 3.95 9.04 1.78
C ARG A 126 5.01 8.82 0.72
N THR A 127 5.15 9.77 -0.17
CA THR A 127 6.23 9.84 -1.17
C THR A 127 6.97 11.15 -1.01
N THR A 128 8.30 11.08 -1.01
CA THR A 128 9.21 12.22 -1.12
C THR A 128 9.81 12.19 -2.51
N ILE A 129 9.72 13.29 -3.24
CA ILE A 129 10.21 13.43 -4.61
C ILE A 129 11.40 14.38 -4.57
N ASP A 130 12.53 13.94 -5.11
CA ASP A 130 13.78 14.68 -5.02
C ASP A 130 14.01 15.54 -6.26
N GLY A 131 13.83 16.85 -6.09
CA GLY A 131 14.19 17.88 -7.05
C GLY A 131 13.22 18.10 -8.20
N GLY A 132 13.46 19.18 -8.94
CA GLY A 132 12.66 19.59 -10.08
C GLY A 132 11.25 20.07 -9.73
N PRO A 133 10.34 20.14 -10.72
CA PRO A 133 9.04 20.78 -10.56
C PRO A 133 8.08 20.10 -9.57
N CYS A 134 8.28 18.80 -9.33
CA CYS A 134 7.50 18.03 -8.36
C CYS A 134 8.23 17.81 -7.04
N ASP A 135 9.35 18.52 -6.78
CA ASP A 135 10.07 18.43 -5.51
C ASP A 135 9.12 18.57 -4.31
N GLY A 136 9.39 17.79 -3.27
CA GLY A 136 8.64 17.81 -2.02
C GLY A 136 7.86 16.53 -1.78
N THR A 137 6.67 16.65 -1.20
CA THR A 137 5.96 15.52 -0.60
C THR A 137 4.56 15.33 -1.18
N VAL A 138 4.16 14.07 -1.27
CA VAL A 138 2.78 13.62 -1.51
C VAL A 138 2.41 12.66 -0.39
N VAL A 139 1.27 12.89 0.26
CA VAL A 139 0.75 12.07 1.36
C VAL A 139 -0.72 11.80 1.09
N MET A 140 -1.11 10.53 1.13
CA MET A 140 -2.51 10.13 1.06
C MET A 140 -2.82 9.00 2.03
N ASN A 141 -4.07 8.92 2.45
CA ASN A 141 -4.54 7.75 3.19
C ASN A 141 -4.60 6.53 2.25
N VAL A 142 -4.45 5.36 2.84
CA VAL A 142 -4.63 4.07 2.17
C VAL A 142 -5.46 3.13 3.05
N ALA A 143 -6.16 2.21 2.40
CA ALA A 143 -6.84 1.11 3.07
C ALA A 143 -6.73 -0.18 2.25
N ALA A 144 -6.80 -1.32 2.92
CA ALA A 144 -6.92 -2.62 2.30
C ALA A 144 -8.16 -3.32 2.85
N TYR A 145 -9.05 -3.74 1.94
CA TYR A 145 -10.31 -4.40 2.28
C TYR A 145 -10.22 -5.87 1.89
N PRO A 146 -10.50 -6.82 2.79
CA PRO A 146 -10.51 -8.23 2.42
C PRO A 146 -11.58 -8.45 1.34
N VAL A 147 -11.19 -9.13 0.26
CA VAL A 147 -12.12 -9.59 -0.78
C VAL A 147 -12.50 -11.01 -0.43
N THR A 148 -13.76 -11.23 -0.06
CA THR A 148 -14.29 -12.57 0.11
C THR A 148 -14.23 -13.28 -1.24
N PRO A 149 -13.48 -14.40 -1.38
CA PRO A 149 -13.56 -15.20 -2.58
C PRO A 149 -15.02 -15.62 -2.81
N PRO A 150 -15.49 -15.75 -4.06
CA PRO A 150 -16.80 -16.33 -4.32
C PRO A 150 -16.91 -17.66 -3.54
N ALA A 151 -18.04 -17.92 -2.90
CA ALA A 151 -18.27 -19.21 -2.27
C ALA A 151 -17.99 -20.32 -3.30
N PRO A 152 -17.33 -21.43 -2.93
CA PRO A 152 -17.15 -22.54 -3.83
C PRO A 152 -18.51 -22.89 -4.41
N GLY A 153 -18.65 -22.80 -5.73
CA GLY A 153 -19.86 -23.23 -6.42
C GLY A 153 -19.99 -24.72 -6.21
N TRP A 154 -20.70 -25.12 -5.16
CA TRP A 154 -21.23 -26.47 -5.07
C TRP A 154 -22.27 -26.58 -6.17
N ASN A 155 -21.84 -26.99 -7.36
CA ASN A 155 -22.73 -27.59 -8.34
C ASN A 155 -23.27 -28.86 -7.68
N LEU A 156 -24.43 -28.75 -7.04
CA LEU A 156 -25.29 -29.89 -6.85
C LEU A 156 -25.87 -30.22 -8.23
N SER A 157 -25.59 -31.44 -8.65
CA SER A 157 -25.94 -32.06 -9.94
C SER A 157 -27.35 -31.78 -10.44
#